data_AF-A0AA36HWQ9-F1
#
_entry.id   AF-A0AA36HWQ9-F1
#
_cell.length_a   1.000
_cell.length_b   1.000
_cell.length_c   1.000
_cell.angle_alpha   90.00
_cell.angle_beta   90.00
_cell.angle_gamma   90.00
#
_symmetry.space_group_name_H-M   'P 1'
#
loop_
_entity.id
_entity.type
_entity.pdbx_description
1 polymer ?
#
loop_
_entity_poly.entity_id
_entity_poly.type
_entity_poly.pdbx_seq_one_letter_code
_entity_poly.pdbx_strand_id
1 'polypeptide(L)'
;MISKRVGQPRMARLPAPRPSSQDWRQPIGPCSQHKAKSDGQGRRQTSSPVLDAPPTPWSSAKVLPTSHARKIRRGNVTTGLLGSGNVDEQTQLADWAEHLHEEILALTKERDSLAASLASAQAESVQTRMGLEQAERRCAELERLGGGSTDVGENADLRKQLRAYAIEVEKLRRDMEGLHASNSVSTQVLQKMHAEREELQEKHLRLQDEHRQNLDECKRLSDLHGSERQHRQRLESQFQGQSSEKEAEATMRQEILQREHQKNWEELQKAHSAHQEKDGAFRALAQLAQDAMAMVAELQESFVEQTRKYQELAKSVRNQQQELSRDCQEAEELAQHTEKFAGELKQLLGHTREANSAGEDQWKQEAHRLDEELRKLTTHHREAAKTVRELRQADDKRKAKESQQADQELQRSTEKAKKKMERDGLMTNPNIIRQMAQAMTGIEVEKIDQKSRAEKRLLKVICDVKPRGQGGDLQLRWSKAPYRDFSDRSSCDLTKVMSIGYGFAARAPWLFRDAPPHLCFSLHTPSRSFDFICNSDSDVEALVLVISRLCTRSQGWPLHGGVNSHSRFMAMKGWTKVQAACRANKSTFSTHLLEAASKLQLGPSQRGPSLPPPPAETDILHTDTLMQDVESASS
;
A
#
# COMPACT_ATOMS: atom_id res chain seq x y z
N MET A 1 -63.81 39.02 -43.75
CA MET A 1 -62.44 39.45 -44.14
C MET A 1 -61.45 38.96 -43.08
N ILE A 2 -60.22 38.65 -43.49
CA ILE A 2 -59.04 38.18 -42.71
C ILE A 2 -58.80 36.65 -42.68
N SER A 3 -58.28 36.20 -43.83
CA SER A 3 -57.14 35.31 -44.11
C SER A 3 -56.51 34.36 -43.06
N LYS A 4 -56.66 33.06 -43.36
CA LYS A 4 -55.66 31.97 -43.49
C LYS A 4 -54.22 32.18 -42.96
N ARG A 5 -53.76 31.22 -42.16
CA ARG A 5 -52.44 30.54 -42.31
C ARG A 5 -52.57 29.05 -41.99
N VAL A 6 -52.36 28.22 -43.00
CA VAL A 6 -52.20 26.76 -42.93
C VAL A 6 -50.69 26.49 -42.89
N GLY A 7 -50.21 25.81 -41.85
CA GLY A 7 -48.84 25.33 -41.75
C GLY A 7 -48.70 23.93 -42.34
N GLN A 8 -47.80 23.76 -43.30
CA GLN A 8 -47.38 22.46 -43.81
C GLN A 8 -46.39 21.77 -42.84
N PRO A 9 -46.44 20.44 -42.68
CA PRO A 9 -45.42 19.72 -41.93
C PRO A 9 -44.19 19.38 -42.80
N ARG A 10 -43.00 19.61 -42.23
CA ARG A 10 -41.70 19.22 -42.77
C ARG A 10 -41.53 17.70 -42.72
N MET A 11 -41.33 17.07 -43.87
CA MET A 11 -40.83 15.69 -44.01
C MET A 11 -39.37 15.61 -43.52
N ALA A 12 -39.11 14.75 -42.53
CA ALA A 12 -37.77 14.43 -42.05
C ALA A 12 -37.05 13.50 -43.05
N ARG A 13 -35.82 13.86 -43.43
CA ARG A 13 -34.94 13.03 -44.27
C ARG A 13 -34.33 11.90 -43.45
N LEU A 14 -34.45 10.68 -43.96
CA LEU A 14 -33.73 9.50 -43.48
C LEU A 14 -32.22 9.62 -43.77
N PRO A 15 -31.32 9.11 -42.89
CA PRO A 15 -29.89 9.08 -43.15
C PRO A 15 -29.49 7.88 -44.05
N ALA A 16 -28.54 8.12 -44.95
CA ALA A 16 -27.95 7.13 -45.84
C ALA A 16 -27.08 6.10 -45.11
N PRO A 17 -26.93 4.86 -45.64
CA PRO A 17 -26.14 3.81 -45.02
C PRO A 17 -24.63 4.02 -45.24
N ARG A 18 -23.84 3.73 -44.20
CA ARG A 18 -22.37 3.72 -44.25
C ARG A 18 -21.86 2.51 -45.03
N PRO A 19 -20.81 2.64 -45.86
CA PRO A 19 -20.13 1.49 -46.43
C PRO A 19 -19.15 0.88 -45.42
N SER A 20 -19.08 -0.44 -45.52
CA SER A 20 -18.32 -1.42 -44.76
C SER A 20 -16.82 -1.41 -45.07
N SER A 21 -16.03 -1.68 -44.03
CA SER A 21 -14.76 -2.43 -44.00
C SER A 21 -13.87 -2.44 -45.24
N GLN A 22 -12.65 -1.88 -45.10
CA GLN A 22 -11.51 -2.36 -45.87
C GLN A 22 -10.22 -2.38 -45.05
N ASP A 23 -9.54 -3.51 -45.22
CA ASP A 23 -8.29 -3.98 -44.67
C ASP A 23 -7.12 -3.00 -44.70
N TRP A 24 -6.31 -3.02 -43.65
CA TRP A 24 -4.91 -2.62 -43.73
C TRP A 24 -4.03 -3.62 -42.98
N ARG A 25 -3.38 -4.51 -43.74
CA ARG A 25 -2.16 -5.23 -43.35
C ARG A 25 -0.97 -4.61 -44.12
N GLN A 26 -0.07 -3.97 -43.36
CA GLN A 26 1.40 -3.87 -43.52
C GLN A 26 2.01 -3.37 -44.86
N PRO A 27 3.34 -3.08 -45.01
CA PRO A 27 4.46 -3.15 -44.06
C PRO A 27 5.41 -1.92 -44.02
N ILE A 28 6.42 -2.10 -43.16
CA ILE A 28 7.68 -1.40 -42.91
C ILE A 28 8.43 -0.92 -44.17
N GLY A 29 9.02 0.28 -44.10
CA GLY A 29 10.07 0.77 -45.00
C GLY A 29 10.98 1.81 -44.31
N PRO A 30 12.32 1.74 -44.44
CA PRO A 30 13.29 2.64 -43.79
C PRO A 30 13.72 3.80 -44.71
N CYS A 31 14.05 4.96 -44.14
CA CYS A 31 14.76 6.05 -44.86
C CYS A 31 15.49 6.93 -43.83
N SER A 32 16.82 6.82 -43.71
CA SER A 32 17.84 7.66 -44.36
C SER A 32 17.82 9.11 -43.87
N GLN A 33 18.76 9.45 -42.97
CA GLN A 33 19.95 10.26 -43.27
C GLN A 33 19.65 11.61 -43.96
N HIS A 34 19.80 12.70 -43.20
CA HIS A 34 20.24 13.98 -43.74
C HIS A 34 21.24 14.66 -42.79
N LYS A 35 22.44 14.88 -43.34
CA LYS A 35 23.46 15.86 -42.93
C LYS A 35 22.94 17.28 -43.17
N ALA A 36 23.35 18.22 -42.32
CA ALA A 36 24.07 19.48 -42.64
C ALA A 36 23.77 20.56 -41.59
N LYS A 37 24.79 20.94 -40.80
CA LYS A 37 25.49 22.24 -40.84
C LYS A 37 24.61 23.47 -40.67
N SER A 38 24.81 24.19 -39.56
CA SER A 38 25.06 25.64 -39.63
C SER A 38 25.93 26.10 -38.46
N ASP A 39 26.97 26.81 -38.85
CA ASP A 39 27.91 27.54 -38.01
C ASP A 39 27.22 28.71 -37.31
N GLY A 40 27.70 29.05 -36.12
CA GLY A 40 27.26 30.21 -35.36
C GLY A 40 28.34 30.66 -34.38
N GLN A 41 29.37 31.32 -34.93
CA GLN A 41 30.37 32.07 -34.17
C GLN A 41 29.70 33.21 -33.38
N GLY A 42 30.12 33.41 -32.12
CA GLY A 42 29.63 34.51 -31.29
C GLY A 42 30.49 34.75 -30.05
N ARG A 43 31.54 35.56 -30.23
CA ARG A 43 32.41 36.23 -29.24
C ARG A 43 31.73 36.55 -27.89
N ARG A 44 32.45 36.36 -26.78
CA ARG A 44 33.08 37.47 -26.01
C ARG A 44 34.03 36.95 -24.92
N GLN A 45 35.26 37.44 -25.02
CA GLN A 45 36.31 37.41 -24.01
C GLN A 45 35.99 38.44 -22.91
N THR A 46 36.25 38.09 -21.66
CA THR A 46 36.75 39.03 -20.63
C THR A 46 37.66 38.27 -19.67
N SER A 47 38.95 38.53 -19.82
CA SER A 47 40.06 38.30 -18.89
C SER A 47 39.91 39.23 -17.65
N SER A 48 40.15 38.78 -16.42
CA SER A 48 41.41 38.92 -15.64
C SER A 48 41.01 39.02 -14.13
N PRO A 49 41.93 39.01 -13.14
CA PRO A 49 43.10 38.15 -12.96
C PRO A 49 43.21 37.55 -11.53
N VAL A 50 44.04 36.50 -11.45
CA VAL A 50 45.05 36.13 -10.42
C VAL A 50 45.04 36.90 -9.09
N LEU A 51 44.92 36.16 -7.99
CA LEU A 51 45.65 36.40 -6.74
C LEU A 51 46.09 35.07 -6.12
N ASP A 52 47.40 34.85 -6.12
CA ASP A 52 48.14 33.78 -5.44
C ASP A 52 48.25 34.08 -3.93
N ALA A 53 48.09 33.06 -3.09
CA ALA A 53 48.60 33.00 -1.71
C ALA A 53 48.70 31.54 -1.22
N PRO A 54 49.63 31.24 -0.28
CA PRO A 54 50.51 30.07 -0.34
C PRO A 54 50.03 28.82 0.43
N PRO A 55 50.64 27.64 0.18
CA PRO A 55 50.33 26.41 0.90
C PRO A 55 51.11 26.31 2.22
N THR A 56 50.40 26.04 3.31
CA THR A 56 50.98 25.64 4.60
C THR A 56 51.22 24.12 4.64
N PRO A 57 52.35 23.66 5.21
CA PRO A 57 52.70 22.24 5.24
C PRO A 57 52.07 21.58 6.47
N TRP A 58 51.25 20.54 6.26
CA TRP A 58 50.87 19.61 7.32
C TRP A 58 51.87 18.47 7.35
N SER A 59 52.55 18.40 8.49
CA SER A 59 53.57 17.45 8.87
C SER A 59 53.03 16.03 8.98
N SER A 60 53.90 15.11 8.61
CA SER A 60 53.73 13.67 8.71
C SER A 60 53.64 13.23 10.18
N ALA A 61 52.53 12.60 10.56
CA ALA A 61 52.47 11.76 11.76
C ALA A 61 52.46 10.29 11.33
N LYS A 62 53.58 9.61 11.62
CA LYS A 62 53.74 8.16 11.51
C LYS A 62 52.82 7.49 12.53
N VAL A 63 51.85 6.70 12.06
CA VAL A 63 51.11 5.76 12.90
C VAL A 63 51.76 4.39 12.72
N LEU A 64 52.31 3.84 13.81
CA LEU A 64 52.69 2.44 13.92
C LEU A 64 51.50 1.61 14.43
N PRO A 65 51.47 0.29 14.15
CA PRO A 65 50.28 -0.53 14.24
C PRO A 65 50.16 -1.20 15.62
N THR A 66 49.01 -1.08 16.26
CA THR A 66 48.61 -1.97 17.37
C THR A 66 47.47 -2.87 16.92
N SER A 67 47.87 -4.08 16.55
CA SER A 67 47.03 -5.25 16.38
C SER A 67 46.40 -5.65 17.71
N HIS A 68 45.08 -5.68 17.81
CA HIS A 68 44.30 -6.69 18.56
C HIS A 68 42.82 -6.61 18.15
N ALA A 69 42.45 -7.43 17.18
CA ALA A 69 41.08 -7.60 16.72
C ALA A 69 40.33 -8.57 17.65
N ARG A 70 39.40 -8.07 18.47
CA ARG A 70 38.34 -8.89 19.06
C ARG A 70 37.18 -8.97 18.07
N LYS A 71 37.07 -10.13 17.43
CA LYS A 71 36.05 -10.51 16.44
C LYS A 71 34.71 -10.76 17.16
N ILE A 72 33.85 -9.76 17.31
CA ILE A 72 32.47 -9.95 17.76
C ILE A 72 31.65 -10.50 16.58
N ARG A 73 31.27 -11.77 16.69
CA ARG A 73 30.30 -12.47 15.84
C ARG A 73 28.94 -11.78 15.96
N ARG A 74 28.47 -11.12 14.91
CA ARG A 74 27.06 -10.75 14.76
C ARG A 74 26.29 -11.97 14.25
N GLY A 75 25.48 -12.57 15.12
CA GLY A 75 24.47 -13.55 14.75
C GLY A 75 23.28 -12.87 14.07
N ASN A 76 22.76 -13.50 13.02
CA ASN A 76 21.52 -13.11 12.36
C ASN A 76 20.35 -13.28 13.33
N VAL A 77 19.70 -12.18 13.71
CA VAL A 77 18.42 -12.20 14.43
C VAL A 77 17.31 -12.11 13.39
N THR A 78 16.60 -13.22 13.23
CA THR A 78 15.32 -13.31 12.55
C THR A 78 14.27 -12.56 13.36
N THR A 79 13.78 -11.46 12.81
CA THR A 79 12.64 -10.69 13.31
C THR A 79 11.35 -11.50 13.21
N GLY A 80 10.87 -11.99 14.35
CA GLY A 80 9.54 -12.55 14.53
C GLY A 80 8.84 -11.91 15.73
N LEU A 81 7.64 -11.37 15.46
CA LEU A 81 6.55 -11.01 16.39
C LEU A 81 6.85 -10.02 17.55
N LEU A 82 6.25 -8.85 17.41
CA LEU A 82 6.15 -7.76 18.39
C LEU A 82 5.26 -8.18 19.57
N GLY A 83 5.77 -7.99 20.80
CA GLY A 83 4.94 -8.03 22.01
C GLY A 83 5.68 -8.07 23.35
N SER A 84 6.89 -8.66 23.42
CA SER A 84 7.56 -8.96 24.71
C SER A 84 8.99 -8.41 24.87
N GLY A 85 9.58 -7.82 23.83
CA GLY A 85 11.03 -7.57 23.78
C GLY A 85 11.59 -6.46 24.71
N ASN A 86 10.75 -5.69 25.40
CA ASN A 86 11.23 -4.60 26.26
C ASN A 86 11.69 -5.09 27.64
N VAL A 87 11.21 -6.25 28.10
CA VAL A 87 11.58 -6.81 29.41
C VAL A 87 12.96 -7.46 29.35
N ASP A 88 13.27 -8.11 28.24
CA ASP A 88 14.56 -8.79 28.03
C ASP A 88 15.72 -7.78 27.83
N GLU A 89 15.45 -6.64 27.21
CA GLU A 89 16.45 -5.55 27.10
C GLU A 89 16.70 -4.88 28.46
N GLN A 90 15.66 -4.68 29.29
CA GLN A 90 15.83 -4.12 30.62
C GLN A 90 16.58 -5.06 31.57
N THR A 91 16.34 -6.37 31.49
CA THR A 91 17.09 -7.35 32.28
C THR A 91 18.55 -7.43 31.83
N GLN A 92 18.83 -7.41 30.52
CA GLN A 92 20.22 -7.35 30.05
C GLN A 92 20.96 -6.08 30.49
N LEU A 93 20.29 -4.92 30.51
CA LEU A 93 20.88 -3.68 30.99
C LEU A 93 21.13 -3.72 32.51
N ALA A 94 20.25 -4.36 33.28
CA ALA A 94 20.45 -4.55 34.72
C ALA A 94 21.65 -5.48 35.01
N ASP A 95 21.75 -6.61 34.29
CA ASP A 95 22.88 -7.54 34.43
C ASP A 95 24.22 -6.87 34.08
N TRP A 96 24.24 -6.02 33.06
CA TRP A 96 25.45 -5.24 32.71
C TRP A 96 25.79 -4.20 33.78
N ALA A 97 24.79 -3.56 34.38
CA ALA A 97 25.01 -2.60 35.46
C ALA A 97 25.58 -3.28 36.72
N GLU A 98 25.08 -4.47 37.08
CA GLU A 98 25.61 -5.25 38.20
C GLU A 98 27.06 -5.71 37.92
N HIS A 99 27.33 -6.22 36.72
CA HIS A 99 28.68 -6.64 36.36
C HIS A 99 29.71 -5.49 36.40
N LEU A 100 29.32 -4.31 35.89
CA LEU A 100 30.16 -3.11 35.97
C LEU A 100 30.38 -2.67 37.42
N HIS A 101 29.38 -2.80 38.28
CA HIS A 101 29.51 -2.46 39.70
C HIS A 101 30.50 -3.39 40.41
N GLU A 102 30.43 -4.70 40.15
CA GLU A 102 31.39 -5.68 40.69
C GLU A 102 32.83 -5.41 40.22
N GLU A 103 33.01 -5.06 38.94
CA GLU A 103 34.33 -4.73 38.38
C GLU A 103 34.91 -3.45 39.03
N ILE A 104 34.09 -2.43 39.28
CA ILE A 104 34.50 -1.22 40.00
C ILE A 104 34.91 -1.54 41.43
N LEU A 105 34.17 -2.41 42.14
CA LEU A 105 34.53 -2.83 43.50
C LEU A 105 35.84 -3.62 43.52
N ALA A 106 36.06 -4.50 42.54
CA ALA A 106 37.30 -5.25 42.40
C ALA A 106 38.50 -4.33 42.16
N LEU A 107 38.38 -3.37 41.24
CA LEU A 107 39.42 -2.38 40.96
C LEU A 107 39.69 -1.45 42.16
N THR A 108 38.64 -1.10 42.93
CA THR A 108 38.80 -0.31 44.15
C THR A 108 39.60 -1.08 45.22
N LYS A 109 39.31 -2.38 45.39
CA LYS A 109 40.06 -3.25 46.30
C LYS A 109 41.52 -3.42 45.86
N GLU A 110 41.77 -3.55 44.56
CA GLU A 110 43.14 -3.63 44.03
C GLU A 110 43.91 -2.34 44.30
N ARG A 111 43.30 -1.17 44.03
CA ARG A 111 43.87 0.15 44.36
C ARG A 111 44.23 0.25 45.84
N ASP A 112 43.34 -0.15 46.73
CA ASP A 112 43.58 -0.07 48.18
C ASP A 112 44.71 -1.03 48.62
N SER A 113 44.82 -2.21 47.99
CA SER A 113 45.94 -3.12 48.23
C SER A 113 47.28 -2.56 47.77
N LEU A 114 47.31 -1.88 46.62
CA LEU A 114 48.50 -1.22 46.09
C LEU A 114 48.89 -0.03 46.94
N ALA A 115 47.92 0.74 47.44
CA ALA A 115 48.16 1.83 48.38
C ALA A 115 48.77 1.32 49.70
N ALA A 116 48.28 0.20 50.23
CA ALA A 116 48.85 -0.43 51.43
C ALA A 116 50.29 -0.95 51.18
N SER A 117 50.55 -1.56 50.02
CA SER A 117 51.89 -2.00 49.63
C SER A 117 52.87 -0.82 49.51
N LEU A 118 52.42 0.31 48.93
CA LEU A 118 53.22 1.51 48.81
C LEU A 118 53.54 2.13 50.17
N ALA A 119 52.57 2.16 51.09
CA ALA A 119 52.79 2.61 52.47
C ALA A 119 53.81 1.73 53.22
N SER A 120 53.75 0.40 53.02
CA SER A 120 54.73 -0.54 53.58
C SER A 120 56.14 -0.30 53.03
N ALA A 121 56.27 -0.13 51.71
CA ALA A 121 57.57 0.16 51.08
C ALA A 121 58.16 1.51 51.53
N GLN A 122 57.32 2.51 51.75
CA GLN A 122 57.74 3.79 52.33
C GLN A 122 58.22 3.64 53.77
N ALA A 123 57.55 2.83 54.60
CA ALA A 123 57.99 2.56 55.96
C ALA A 123 59.35 1.83 55.99
N GLU A 124 59.56 0.84 55.12
CA GLU A 124 60.85 0.16 54.96
C GLU A 124 61.97 1.12 54.49
N SER A 125 61.66 2.03 53.57
CA SER A 125 62.60 3.06 53.11
C SER A 125 63.00 4.03 54.24
N VAL A 126 62.05 4.43 55.09
CA VAL A 126 62.35 5.26 56.27
C VAL A 126 63.23 4.49 57.26
N GLN A 127 62.96 3.20 57.47
CA GLN A 127 63.72 2.37 58.39
C GLN A 127 65.16 2.11 57.91
N THR A 128 65.36 1.87 56.61
CA THR A 128 66.70 1.74 56.01
C THR A 128 67.48 3.06 56.09
N ARG A 129 66.82 4.21 55.90
CA ARG A 129 67.45 5.52 56.07
C ARG A 129 67.93 5.75 57.51
N MET A 130 67.10 5.43 58.52
CA MET A 130 67.53 5.51 59.92
C MET A 130 68.69 4.55 60.24
N GLY A 131 68.73 3.37 59.61
CA GLY A 131 69.86 2.43 59.76
C GLY A 131 71.17 2.97 59.19
N LEU A 132 71.12 3.65 58.04
CA LEU A 132 72.26 4.35 57.44
C LEU A 132 72.76 5.49 58.33
N GLU A 133 71.86 6.33 58.85
CA GLU A 133 72.23 7.41 59.78
C GLU A 133 72.87 6.88 61.08
N GLN A 134 72.42 5.73 61.59
CA GLN A 134 73.06 5.09 62.74
C GLN A 134 74.45 4.53 62.40
N ALA A 135 74.65 3.96 61.21
CA ALA A 135 75.94 3.47 60.76
C ALA A 135 76.95 4.62 60.57
N GLU A 136 76.52 5.76 60.02
CA GLU A 136 77.33 6.98 59.89
C GLU A 136 77.77 7.52 61.26
N ARG A 137 76.87 7.53 62.26
CA ARG A 137 77.23 7.92 63.63
C ARG A 137 78.26 6.99 64.26
N ARG A 138 78.17 5.68 64.03
CA ARG A 138 79.17 4.70 64.50
C ARG A 138 80.52 4.89 63.81
N CYS A 139 80.53 5.21 62.52
CA CYS A 139 81.77 5.52 61.80
C CYS A 139 82.43 6.79 62.35
N ALA A 140 81.65 7.84 62.62
CA ALA A 140 82.14 9.08 63.24
C ALA A 140 82.67 8.88 64.68
N GLU A 141 82.09 7.94 65.46
CA GLU A 141 82.62 7.55 66.76
C GLU A 141 83.95 6.79 66.65
N LEU A 142 84.10 5.91 65.65
CA LEU A 142 85.36 5.21 65.39
C LEU A 142 86.46 6.16 64.92
N GLU A 143 86.13 7.15 64.09
CA GLU A 143 87.08 8.22 63.70
C GLU A 143 87.52 9.08 64.90
N ARG A 144 86.65 9.28 65.89
CA ARG A 144 87.01 9.97 67.15
C ARG A 144 87.92 9.16 68.08
N LEU A 145 87.93 7.82 67.96
CA LEU A 145 88.78 6.94 68.76
C LEU A 145 90.14 6.63 68.10
N GLY A 146 90.36 7.08 66.85
CA GLY A 146 91.58 6.84 66.07
C GLY A 146 92.71 7.86 66.22
N GLY A 147 92.73 8.65 67.30
CA GLY A 147 93.74 9.68 67.57
C GLY A 147 94.87 9.20 68.49
N GLY A 148 95.62 8.17 68.08
CA GLY A 148 96.72 7.58 68.86
C GLY A 148 98.07 7.68 68.16
N SER A 149 98.84 8.71 68.54
CA SER A 149 100.26 8.90 68.20
C SER A 149 101.11 7.68 68.56
N THR A 150 101.91 7.17 67.62
CA THR A 150 103.25 6.62 67.94
C THR A 150 104.21 6.79 66.77
N ASP A 151 105.35 7.37 67.14
CA ASP A 151 106.57 7.60 66.38
C ASP A 151 107.44 6.32 66.48
N VAL A 152 107.66 5.61 65.36
CA VAL A 152 108.72 4.57 65.24
C VAL A 152 109.17 4.47 63.78
N GLY A 153 110.49 4.52 63.60
CA GLY A 153 111.19 4.60 62.33
C GLY A 153 111.09 3.39 61.41
N GLU A 154 111.41 3.70 60.14
CA GLU A 154 111.88 2.84 59.06
C GLU A 154 111.18 1.48 58.89
N ASN A 155 110.02 1.49 58.21
CA ASN A 155 109.39 0.24 57.76
C ASN A 155 108.77 0.40 56.36
N ALA A 156 109.40 -0.18 55.35
CA ALA A 156 108.94 -0.14 53.96
C ALA A 156 107.52 -0.74 53.80
N ASP A 157 107.15 -1.66 54.69
CA ASP A 157 105.81 -2.27 54.72
C ASP A 157 104.73 -1.31 55.22
N LEU A 158 105.05 -0.39 56.15
CA LEU A 158 104.14 0.69 56.54
C LEU A 158 103.91 1.67 55.39
N ARG A 159 104.91 1.95 54.54
CA ARG A 159 104.69 2.75 53.32
C ARG A 159 103.84 2.02 52.30
N LYS A 160 103.91 0.69 52.23
CA LYS A 160 103.06 -0.13 51.37
C LYS A 160 101.62 -0.19 51.89
N GLN A 161 101.44 -0.32 53.21
CA GLN A 161 100.14 -0.22 53.88
C GLN A 161 99.54 1.18 53.76
N LEU A 162 100.31 2.25 53.97
CA LEU A 162 99.84 3.63 53.76
C LEU A 162 99.50 3.91 52.30
N ARG A 163 100.21 3.33 51.32
CA ARG A 163 99.80 3.39 49.91
C ARG A 163 98.52 2.59 49.65
N ALA A 164 98.37 1.42 50.27
CA ALA A 164 97.14 0.63 50.17
C ALA A 164 95.95 1.38 50.79
N TYR A 165 96.13 1.97 51.98
CA TYR A 165 95.14 2.82 52.63
C TYR A 165 94.87 4.11 51.84
N ALA A 166 95.88 4.73 51.23
CA ALA A 166 95.66 5.87 50.35
C ALA A 166 94.82 5.49 49.12
N ILE A 167 95.08 4.33 48.51
CA ILE A 167 94.27 3.80 47.41
C ILE A 167 92.85 3.47 47.88
N GLU A 168 92.70 2.92 49.09
CA GLU A 168 91.40 2.59 49.68
C GLU A 168 90.60 3.85 50.03
N VAL A 169 91.24 4.90 50.57
CA VAL A 169 90.63 6.21 50.79
C VAL A 169 90.24 6.87 49.47
N GLU A 170 91.08 6.77 48.43
CA GLU A 170 90.76 7.27 47.09
C GLU A 170 89.58 6.50 46.46
N LYS A 171 89.51 5.18 46.71
CA LYS A 171 88.39 4.34 46.30
C LYS A 171 87.11 4.72 47.05
N LEU A 172 87.17 4.89 48.37
CA LEU A 172 86.04 5.31 49.19
C LEU A 172 85.55 6.71 48.80
N ARG A 173 86.46 7.63 48.45
CA ARG A 173 86.07 8.95 47.89
C ARG A 173 85.34 8.81 46.56
N ARG A 174 85.85 7.98 45.64
CA ARG A 174 85.16 7.68 44.37
C ARG A 174 83.80 7.01 44.59
N ASP A 175 83.71 6.09 45.54
CA ASP A 175 82.45 5.41 45.89
C ASP A 175 81.46 6.40 46.52
N MET A 176 81.94 7.31 47.37
CA MET A 176 81.14 8.39 47.99
C MET A 176 80.66 9.42 46.95
N GLU A 177 81.51 9.82 46.00
CA GLU A 177 81.13 10.67 44.86
C GLU A 177 80.11 9.95 43.97
N GLY A 178 80.28 8.65 43.74
CA GLY A 178 79.31 7.81 43.03
C GLY A 178 77.96 7.72 43.75
N LEU A 179 77.97 7.58 45.08
CA LEU A 179 76.76 7.58 45.91
C LEU A 179 76.08 8.95 45.91
N HIS A 180 76.84 10.05 46.00
CA HIS A 180 76.28 11.41 45.89
C HIS A 180 75.67 11.67 44.51
N ALA A 181 76.34 11.24 43.44
CA ALA A 181 75.80 11.32 42.09
C ALA A 181 74.51 10.48 41.95
N SER A 182 74.51 9.24 42.46
CA SER A 182 73.32 8.39 42.46
C SER A 182 72.18 8.98 43.29
N ASN A 183 72.46 9.57 44.45
CA ASN A 183 71.46 10.22 45.29
C ASN A 183 70.91 11.50 44.62
N SER A 184 71.77 12.27 43.95
CA SER A 184 71.34 13.44 43.16
C SER A 184 70.41 13.03 42.01
N VAL A 185 70.68 11.92 41.33
CA VAL A 185 69.77 11.39 40.30
C VAL A 185 68.45 10.92 40.93
N SER A 186 68.49 10.15 42.02
CA SER A 186 67.28 9.68 42.71
C SER A 186 66.40 10.83 43.22
N THR A 187 67.00 11.89 43.77
CA THR A 187 66.28 13.09 44.22
C THR A 187 65.64 13.85 43.06
N GLN A 188 66.32 13.97 41.91
CA GLN A 188 65.72 14.55 40.69
C GLN A 188 64.54 13.71 40.19
N VAL A 189 64.64 12.38 40.21
CA VAL A 189 63.53 11.49 39.84
C VAL A 189 62.35 11.66 40.78
N LEU A 190 62.58 11.74 42.09
CA LEU A 190 61.51 11.99 43.06
C LEU A 190 60.82 13.35 42.86
N GLN A 191 61.59 14.40 42.56
CA GLN A 191 61.03 15.71 42.24
C GLN A 191 60.18 15.67 40.97
N LYS A 192 60.64 14.96 39.93
CA LYS A 192 59.87 14.76 38.70
C LYS A 192 58.57 14.00 38.96
N MET A 193 58.63 12.90 39.72
CA MET A 193 57.46 12.12 40.12
C MET A 193 56.47 12.94 40.96
N HIS A 194 56.96 13.86 41.80
CA HIS A 194 56.11 14.77 42.57
C HIS A 194 55.38 15.75 41.65
N ALA A 195 56.08 16.35 40.69
CA ALA A 195 55.47 17.26 39.72
C ALA A 195 54.43 16.53 38.84
N GLU A 196 54.72 15.31 38.38
CA GLU A 196 53.76 14.49 37.64
C GLU A 196 52.53 14.12 38.49
N ARG A 197 52.71 13.85 39.79
CA ARG A 197 51.60 13.61 40.71
C ARG A 197 50.72 14.84 40.88
N GLU A 198 51.30 16.02 41.04
CA GLU A 198 50.56 17.28 41.15
C GLU A 198 49.78 17.59 39.86
N GLU A 199 50.39 17.38 38.69
CA GLU A 199 49.71 17.54 37.39
C GLU A 199 48.52 16.58 37.25
N LEU A 200 48.68 15.32 37.68
CA LEU A 200 47.60 14.34 37.68
C LEU A 200 46.49 14.69 38.67
N GLN A 201 46.82 15.23 39.84
CA GLN A 201 45.82 15.71 40.80
C GLN A 201 45.04 16.90 40.24
N GLU A 202 45.70 17.84 39.58
CA GLU A 202 45.02 18.96 38.92
C GLU A 202 44.10 18.48 37.80
N LYS A 203 44.56 17.54 36.95
CA LYS A 203 43.72 16.91 35.91
C LYS A 203 42.51 16.19 36.50
N HIS A 204 42.68 15.49 37.62
CA HIS A 204 41.59 14.81 38.30
C HIS A 204 40.52 15.80 38.79
N LEU A 205 40.94 16.91 39.40
CA LEU A 205 40.02 17.96 39.85
C LEU A 205 39.27 18.60 38.67
N ARG A 206 39.96 18.89 37.55
CA ARG A 206 39.31 19.41 36.33
C ARG A 206 38.25 18.45 35.78
N LEU A 207 38.57 17.16 35.69
CA LEU A 207 37.63 16.13 35.23
C LEU A 207 36.43 15.99 36.19
N GLN A 208 36.66 16.14 37.50
CA GLN A 208 35.60 16.12 38.51
C GLN A 208 34.65 17.32 38.34
N ASP A 209 35.18 18.51 38.07
CA ASP A 209 34.39 19.71 37.78
C ASP A 209 33.60 19.58 36.47
N GLU A 210 34.21 19.05 35.40
CA GLU A 210 33.53 18.76 34.13
C GLU A 210 32.42 17.74 34.31
N HIS A 211 32.66 16.68 35.09
CA HIS A 211 31.63 15.69 35.40
C HIS A 211 30.44 16.31 36.15
N ARG A 212 30.70 17.21 37.11
CA ARG A 212 29.66 17.95 37.83
C ARG A 212 28.85 18.85 36.88
N GLN A 213 29.52 19.57 35.99
CA GLN A 213 28.85 20.41 34.98
C GLN A 213 27.97 19.58 34.03
N ASN A 214 28.46 18.43 33.58
CA ASN A 214 27.69 17.51 32.73
C ASN A 214 26.46 16.95 33.46
N LEU A 215 26.57 16.62 34.76
CA LEU A 215 25.42 16.20 35.58
C LEU A 215 24.36 17.30 35.69
N ASP A 216 24.78 18.55 35.92
CA ASP A 216 23.89 19.70 35.97
C ASP A 216 23.21 19.95 34.62
N GLU A 217 23.94 19.78 33.51
CA GLU A 217 23.37 19.88 32.15
C GLU A 217 22.37 18.75 31.86
N CYS A 218 22.69 17.50 32.22
CA CYS A 218 21.77 16.38 32.11
C CYS A 218 20.48 16.62 32.91
N LYS A 219 20.59 17.16 34.13
CA LYS A 219 19.43 17.54 34.94
C LYS A 219 18.59 18.62 34.27
N ARG A 220 19.22 19.68 33.76
CA ARG A 220 18.55 20.75 33.01
C ARG A 220 17.81 20.24 31.78
N LEU A 221 18.40 19.32 31.02
CA LEU A 221 17.76 18.69 29.86
C LEU A 221 16.60 17.77 30.26
N SER A 222 16.73 17.04 31.37
CA SER A 222 15.64 16.23 31.92
C SER A 222 14.44 17.10 32.32
N ASP A 223 14.67 18.24 32.97
CA ASP A 223 13.61 19.19 33.34
C ASP A 223 12.93 19.79 32.09
N LEU A 224 13.73 20.12 31.06
CA LEU A 224 13.21 20.60 29.78
C LEU A 224 12.31 19.56 29.11
N HIS A 225 12.74 18.30 29.04
CA HIS A 225 11.92 17.20 28.52
C HIS A 225 10.64 16.97 29.34
N GLY A 226 10.71 17.11 30.66
CA GLY A 226 9.54 17.07 31.53
C GLY A 226 8.52 18.15 31.16
N SER A 227 8.99 19.39 30.96
CA SER A 227 8.15 20.52 30.54
C SER A 227 7.55 20.34 29.14
N GLU A 228 8.31 19.80 28.19
CA GLU A 228 7.83 19.53 26.83
C GLU A 228 6.77 18.43 26.83
N ARG A 229 6.97 17.36 27.61
CA ARG A 229 5.98 16.29 27.76
C ARG A 229 4.66 16.84 28.31
N GLN A 230 4.71 17.70 29.33
CA GLN A 230 3.51 18.37 29.87
C GLN A 230 2.85 19.31 28.84
N HIS A 231 3.63 19.98 27.98
CA HIS A 231 3.08 20.81 26.91
C HIS A 231 2.39 19.98 25.84
N ARG A 232 3.00 18.86 25.40
CA ARG A 232 2.39 17.92 24.45
C ARG A 232 1.10 17.34 25.02
N GLN A 233 1.08 16.94 26.28
CA GLN A 233 -0.13 16.43 26.93
C GLN A 233 -1.25 17.47 26.94
N ARG A 234 -0.95 18.76 27.19
CA ARG A 234 -1.94 19.85 27.10
C ARG A 234 -2.49 20.03 25.69
N LEU A 235 -1.63 20.00 24.66
CA LEU A 235 -2.06 20.10 23.27
C LEU A 235 -2.92 18.90 22.86
N GLU A 236 -2.57 17.70 23.32
CA GLU A 236 -3.33 16.48 23.03
C GLU A 236 -4.70 16.50 23.69
N SER A 237 -4.81 16.97 24.94
CA SER A 237 -6.12 17.21 25.59
C SER A 237 -6.97 18.25 24.85
N GLN A 238 -6.36 19.33 24.34
CA GLN A 238 -7.08 20.30 23.51
C GLN A 238 -7.55 19.70 22.19
N PHE A 239 -6.70 18.89 21.54
CA PHE A 239 -7.05 18.24 20.29
C PHE A 239 -8.17 17.21 20.47
N GLN A 240 -8.14 16.44 21.56
CA GLN A 240 -9.23 15.51 21.92
C GLN A 240 -10.55 16.27 22.15
N GLY A 241 -10.52 17.41 22.85
CA GLY A 241 -11.70 18.27 23.01
C GLY A 241 -12.27 18.74 21.67
N GLN A 242 -11.44 19.28 20.78
CA GLN A 242 -11.87 19.70 19.44
C GLN A 242 -12.33 18.53 18.56
N SER A 243 -11.74 17.34 18.73
CA SER A 243 -12.15 16.13 18.02
C SER A 243 -13.54 15.70 18.45
N SER A 244 -13.82 15.66 19.76
CA SER A 244 -15.15 15.34 20.27
C SER A 244 -16.22 16.33 19.82
N GLU A 245 -15.88 17.62 19.73
CA GLU A 245 -16.79 18.67 19.25
C GLU A 245 -17.10 18.48 17.75
N LYS A 246 -16.08 18.19 16.93
CA LYS A 246 -16.26 17.89 15.50
C LYS A 246 -17.03 16.59 15.26
N GLU A 247 -16.83 15.58 16.11
CA GLU A 247 -17.56 14.32 16.04
C GLU A 247 -19.04 14.51 16.41
N ALA A 248 -19.33 15.32 17.45
CA ALA A 248 -20.69 15.72 17.78
C ALA A 248 -21.34 16.52 16.63
N GLU A 249 -20.62 17.46 16.01
CA GLU A 249 -21.12 18.22 14.85
C GLU A 249 -21.38 17.31 13.63
N ALA A 250 -20.48 16.35 13.37
CA ALA A 250 -20.65 15.37 12.30
C ALA A 250 -21.87 14.47 12.54
N THR A 251 -22.06 14.02 13.78
CA THR A 251 -23.22 13.21 14.18
C THR A 251 -24.52 14.00 14.01
N MET A 252 -24.54 15.27 14.42
CA MET A 252 -25.68 16.16 14.24
C MET A 252 -26.01 16.39 12.75
N ARG A 253 -24.99 16.62 11.92
CA ARG A 253 -25.18 16.74 10.45
C ARG A 253 -25.71 15.45 9.84
N GLN A 254 -25.25 14.29 10.33
CA GLN A 254 -25.74 13.00 9.89
C GLN A 254 -27.22 12.80 10.24
N GLU A 255 -27.66 13.17 11.45
CA GLU A 255 -29.06 13.12 11.84
C GLU A 255 -29.94 14.03 10.97
N ILE A 256 -29.47 15.24 10.65
CA ILE A 256 -30.19 16.18 9.76
C ILE A 256 -30.38 15.55 8.39
N LEU A 257 -29.31 14.98 7.80
CA LEU A 257 -29.38 14.31 6.50
C LEU A 257 -30.30 13.08 6.53
N GLN A 258 -30.33 12.32 7.64
CA GLN A 258 -31.24 11.20 7.79
C GLN A 258 -32.70 11.66 7.83
N ARG A 259 -33.01 12.74 8.56
CA ARG A 259 -34.37 13.32 8.58
C ARG A 259 -34.80 13.83 7.20
N GLU A 260 -33.89 14.49 6.47
CA GLU A 260 -34.17 14.92 5.10
C GLU A 260 -34.40 13.74 4.15
N HIS A 261 -33.57 12.69 4.26
CA HIS A 261 -33.75 11.48 3.46
C HIS A 261 -35.09 10.80 3.76
N GLN A 262 -35.48 10.72 5.03
CA GLN A 262 -36.77 10.14 5.43
C GLN A 262 -37.95 10.96 4.90
N LYS A 263 -37.88 12.30 5.00
CA LYS A 263 -38.90 13.18 4.42
C LYS A 263 -39.01 13.02 2.89
N ASN A 264 -37.88 12.98 2.19
CA ASN A 264 -37.84 12.77 0.74
C ASN A 264 -38.42 11.40 0.36
N TRP A 265 -38.17 10.37 1.18
CA TRP A 265 -38.73 9.04 0.98
C TRP A 265 -40.26 9.03 1.13
N GLU A 266 -40.79 9.71 2.14
CA GLU A 266 -42.24 9.87 2.33
C GLU A 266 -42.89 10.65 1.17
N GLU A 267 -42.24 11.70 0.66
CA GLU A 267 -42.70 12.45 -0.51
C GLU A 267 -42.70 11.59 -1.78
N LEU A 268 -41.67 10.77 -1.98
CA LEU A 268 -41.59 9.83 -3.10
C LEU A 268 -42.69 8.76 -3.01
N GLN A 269 -42.98 8.25 -1.81
CA GLN A 269 -44.03 7.26 -1.60
C GLN A 269 -45.42 7.85 -1.89
N LYS A 270 -45.68 9.10 -1.50
CA LYS A 270 -46.91 9.84 -1.85
C LYS A 270 -47.02 10.08 -3.36
N ALA A 271 -45.92 10.41 -4.03
CA ALA A 271 -45.92 10.56 -5.48
C ALA A 271 -46.20 9.23 -6.19
N HIS A 272 -45.69 8.12 -5.65
CA HIS A 272 -45.93 6.79 -6.19
C HIS A 272 -47.40 6.35 -6.04
N SER A 273 -48.02 6.58 -4.87
CA SER A 273 -49.45 6.28 -4.68
C SER A 273 -50.34 7.13 -5.60
N ALA A 274 -50.04 8.42 -5.76
CA ALA A 274 -50.75 9.28 -6.71
C ALA A 274 -50.58 8.82 -8.17
N HIS A 275 -49.43 8.25 -8.52
CA HIS A 275 -49.23 7.65 -9.85
C HIS A 275 -50.06 6.38 -10.02
N GLN A 276 -50.11 5.50 -9.01
CA GLN A 276 -50.91 4.29 -9.05
C GLN A 276 -52.41 4.58 -9.20
N GLU A 277 -52.93 5.61 -8.53
CA GLU A 277 -54.31 6.07 -8.70
C GLU A 277 -54.58 6.54 -10.12
N LYS A 278 -53.66 7.31 -10.72
CA LYS A 278 -53.75 7.74 -12.12
C LYS A 278 -53.72 6.55 -13.09
N ASP A 279 -52.84 5.58 -12.87
CA ASP A 279 -52.76 4.37 -13.69
C ASP A 279 -54.02 3.50 -13.55
N GLY A 280 -54.66 3.51 -12.37
CA GLY A 280 -55.99 2.93 -12.16
C GLY A 280 -57.05 3.63 -12.99
N ALA A 281 -57.09 4.97 -12.97
CA ALA A 281 -58.02 5.76 -13.76
C ALA A 281 -57.81 5.58 -15.28
N PHE A 282 -56.55 5.52 -15.75
CA PHE A 282 -56.24 5.23 -17.15
C PHE A 282 -56.71 3.83 -17.58
N ARG A 283 -56.54 2.82 -16.71
CA ARG A 283 -57.06 1.47 -16.98
C ARG A 283 -58.59 1.46 -17.05
N ALA A 284 -59.27 2.17 -16.16
CA ALA A 284 -60.73 2.30 -16.22
C ALA A 284 -61.21 2.98 -17.50
N LEU A 285 -60.55 4.06 -17.94
CA LEU A 285 -60.82 4.73 -19.22
C LEU A 285 -60.57 3.83 -20.43
N ALA A 286 -59.47 3.06 -20.41
CA ALA A 286 -59.16 2.11 -21.47
C ALA A 286 -60.21 0.99 -21.56
N GLN A 287 -60.68 0.50 -20.42
CA GLN A 287 -61.76 -0.49 -20.37
C GLN A 287 -63.06 0.10 -20.96
N LEU A 288 -63.43 1.32 -20.55
CA LEU A 288 -64.63 1.98 -21.06
C LEU A 288 -64.57 2.20 -22.58
N ALA A 289 -63.39 2.52 -23.12
CA ALA A 289 -63.16 2.64 -24.55
C ALA A 289 -63.28 1.29 -25.28
N GLN A 290 -62.77 0.20 -24.69
CA GLN A 290 -62.95 -1.15 -25.23
C GLN A 290 -64.41 -1.57 -25.25
N ASP A 291 -65.15 -1.34 -24.16
CA ASP A 291 -66.58 -1.64 -24.08
C ASP A 291 -67.38 -0.84 -25.11
N ALA A 292 -67.04 0.44 -25.31
CA ALA A 292 -67.65 1.26 -26.36
C ALA A 292 -67.34 0.75 -27.77
N MET A 293 -66.10 0.32 -28.04
CA MET A 293 -65.75 -0.28 -29.32
C MET A 293 -66.48 -1.62 -29.56
N ALA A 294 -66.67 -2.43 -28.52
CA ALA A 294 -67.45 -3.66 -28.60
C ALA A 294 -68.92 -3.37 -28.96
N MET A 295 -69.56 -2.39 -28.31
CA MET A 295 -70.93 -1.97 -28.66
C MET A 295 -71.04 -1.47 -30.10
N VAL A 296 -70.04 -0.72 -30.59
CA VAL A 296 -70.02 -0.27 -32.00
C VAL A 296 -69.91 -1.46 -32.95
N ALA A 297 -69.10 -2.46 -32.62
CA ALA A 297 -68.97 -3.67 -33.43
C ALA A 297 -70.29 -4.46 -33.47
N GLU A 298 -70.97 -4.64 -32.33
CA GLU A 298 -72.29 -5.29 -32.26
C GLU A 298 -73.35 -4.53 -33.08
N LEU A 299 -73.36 -3.19 -33.01
CA LEU A 299 -74.23 -2.35 -33.83
C LEU A 299 -73.95 -2.52 -35.32
N GLN A 300 -72.68 -2.54 -35.71
CA GLN A 300 -72.28 -2.75 -37.11
C GLN A 300 -72.72 -4.12 -37.62
N GLU A 301 -72.54 -5.17 -36.81
CA GLU A 301 -72.96 -6.53 -37.16
C GLU A 301 -74.49 -6.63 -37.29
N SER A 302 -75.24 -6.01 -36.36
CA SER A 302 -76.71 -5.90 -36.44
C SER A 302 -77.17 -5.17 -37.69
N PHE A 303 -76.53 -4.07 -38.08
CA PHE A 303 -76.84 -3.35 -39.33
C PHE A 303 -76.53 -4.19 -40.58
N VAL A 304 -75.44 -4.95 -40.58
CA VAL A 304 -75.11 -5.88 -41.68
C VAL A 304 -76.17 -6.98 -41.77
N GLU A 305 -76.58 -7.55 -40.64
CA GLU A 305 -77.62 -8.57 -40.60
C GLU A 305 -78.99 -8.02 -41.03
N GLN A 306 -79.34 -6.81 -40.61
CA GLN A 306 -80.56 -6.13 -41.06
C GLN A 306 -80.53 -5.87 -42.57
N THR A 307 -79.38 -5.44 -43.11
CA THR A 307 -79.20 -5.23 -44.56
C THR A 307 -79.34 -6.54 -45.33
N ARG A 308 -78.81 -7.64 -44.78
CA ARG A 308 -78.97 -8.98 -45.35
C ARG A 308 -80.42 -9.44 -45.35
N LYS A 309 -81.15 -9.26 -44.23
CA LYS A 309 -82.59 -9.55 -44.14
C LYS A 309 -83.40 -8.72 -45.15
N TYR A 310 -83.06 -7.44 -45.36
CA TYR A 310 -83.67 -6.62 -46.40
C TYR A 310 -83.36 -7.11 -47.81
N GLN A 311 -82.14 -7.56 -48.09
CA GLN A 311 -81.79 -8.15 -49.37
C GLN A 311 -82.53 -9.46 -49.62
N GLU A 312 -82.66 -10.31 -48.61
CA GLU A 312 -83.43 -11.56 -48.67
C GLU A 312 -84.92 -11.27 -48.89
N LEU A 313 -85.49 -10.28 -48.19
CA LEU A 313 -86.85 -9.81 -48.43
C LEU A 313 -87.04 -9.26 -49.85
N ALA A 314 -86.12 -8.40 -50.33
CA ALA A 314 -86.19 -7.86 -51.68
C ALA A 314 -86.06 -8.96 -52.74
N LYS A 315 -85.22 -9.97 -52.50
CA LYS A 315 -85.12 -11.16 -53.35
C LYS A 315 -86.39 -11.99 -53.31
N SER A 316 -86.98 -12.19 -52.14
CA SER A 316 -88.26 -12.88 -51.96
C SER A 316 -89.39 -12.16 -52.70
N VAL A 317 -89.51 -10.83 -52.56
CA VAL A 317 -90.50 -10.02 -53.29
C VAL A 317 -90.28 -10.08 -54.80
N ARG A 318 -89.04 -10.05 -55.29
CA ARG A 318 -88.75 -10.22 -56.72
C ARG A 318 -89.11 -11.62 -57.21
N ASN A 319 -88.78 -12.64 -56.45
CA ASN A 319 -89.16 -14.02 -56.76
C ASN A 319 -90.68 -14.16 -56.77
N GLN A 320 -91.37 -13.59 -55.79
CA GLN A 320 -92.83 -13.58 -55.72
C GLN A 320 -93.45 -12.78 -56.88
N GLN A 321 -92.82 -11.69 -57.32
CA GLN A 321 -93.25 -10.92 -58.48
C GLN A 321 -93.01 -11.68 -59.80
N GLN A 322 -91.91 -12.44 -59.89
CA GLN A 322 -91.64 -13.35 -61.01
C GLN A 322 -92.60 -14.54 -61.00
N GLU A 323 -92.88 -15.10 -59.83
CA GLU A 323 -93.84 -16.18 -59.62
C GLU A 323 -95.24 -15.70 -59.97
N LEU A 324 -95.69 -14.54 -59.48
CA LEU A 324 -96.96 -13.94 -59.90
C LEU A 324 -97.00 -13.60 -61.39
N SER A 325 -95.90 -13.13 -61.98
CA SER A 325 -95.83 -12.90 -63.43
C SER A 325 -95.93 -14.21 -64.20
N ARG A 326 -95.32 -15.27 -63.68
CA ARG A 326 -95.40 -16.61 -64.21
C ARG A 326 -96.78 -17.21 -63.99
N ASP A 327 -97.41 -16.99 -62.85
CA ASP A 327 -98.79 -17.38 -62.54
C ASP A 327 -99.77 -16.62 -63.42
N CYS A 328 -99.50 -15.36 -63.78
CA CYS A 328 -100.30 -14.63 -64.76
C CYS A 328 -100.15 -15.23 -66.16
N GLN A 329 -98.93 -15.60 -66.58
CA GLN A 329 -98.69 -16.30 -67.84
C GLN A 329 -99.31 -17.71 -67.82
N GLU A 330 -99.09 -18.46 -66.75
CA GLU A 330 -99.65 -19.77 -66.51
C GLU A 330 -101.16 -19.67 -66.35
N ALA A 331 -101.75 -18.57 -65.88
CA ALA A 331 -103.19 -18.31 -65.83
C ALA A 331 -103.77 -17.87 -67.19
N GLU A 332 -102.98 -17.22 -68.05
CA GLU A 332 -103.34 -17.01 -69.45
C GLU A 332 -103.31 -18.35 -70.21
N GLU A 333 -102.28 -19.17 -69.97
CA GLU A 333 -102.19 -20.55 -70.46
C GLU A 333 -103.25 -21.45 -69.81
N LEU A 334 -103.60 -21.23 -68.53
CA LEU A 334 -104.67 -21.90 -67.81
C LEU A 334 -106.02 -21.38 -68.28
N ALA A 335 -106.18 -20.15 -68.76
CA ALA A 335 -107.43 -19.70 -69.38
C ALA A 335 -107.66 -20.48 -70.68
N GLN A 336 -106.58 -20.66 -71.48
CA GLN A 336 -106.59 -21.52 -72.66
C GLN A 336 -106.78 -23.01 -72.31
N HIS A 337 -106.20 -23.46 -71.20
CA HIS A 337 -106.34 -24.83 -70.70
C HIS A 337 -107.65 -25.05 -69.95
N THR A 338 -108.29 -24.05 -69.34
CA THR A 338 -109.61 -24.13 -68.66
C THR A 338 -110.74 -24.07 -69.66
N GLU A 339 -110.54 -23.52 -70.85
CA GLU A 339 -111.43 -23.76 -71.99
C GLU A 339 -111.42 -25.25 -72.41
N LYS A 340 -110.26 -25.92 -72.30
CA LYS A 340 -110.10 -27.38 -72.53
C LYS A 340 -110.51 -28.24 -71.33
N PHE A 341 -110.18 -27.79 -70.12
CA PHE A 341 -110.36 -28.49 -68.86
C PHE A 341 -111.75 -28.24 -68.27
N ALA A 342 -112.52 -27.23 -68.69
CA ALA A 342 -113.97 -27.20 -68.49
C ALA A 342 -114.67 -28.37 -69.20
N GLY A 343 -114.03 -28.95 -70.23
CA GLY A 343 -114.44 -30.23 -70.83
C GLY A 343 -114.08 -31.46 -69.98
N GLU A 344 -112.98 -31.41 -69.21
CA GLU A 344 -112.39 -32.57 -68.51
C GLU A 344 -112.66 -32.58 -66.99
N LEU A 345 -112.92 -31.42 -66.37
CA LEU A 345 -113.28 -31.19 -64.96
C LEU A 345 -114.78 -31.43 -64.67
N LYS A 346 -115.53 -31.95 -65.65
CA LYS A 346 -116.81 -32.63 -65.41
C LYS A 346 -116.60 -34.11 -65.01
N GLN A 347 -115.39 -34.66 -65.19
CA GLN A 347 -115.09 -36.08 -64.97
C GLN A 347 -114.15 -36.36 -63.80
N LEU A 348 -113.35 -35.39 -63.36
CA LEU A 348 -112.40 -35.60 -62.27
C LEU A 348 -112.71 -34.62 -61.15
N LEU A 349 -112.88 -35.16 -59.94
CA LEU A 349 -112.63 -34.45 -58.67
C LEU A 349 -113.81 -33.63 -58.09
N GLY A 350 -114.87 -34.18 -57.49
CA GLY A 350 -115.15 -35.58 -57.15
C GLY A 350 -113.92 -36.33 -56.67
N HIS A 351 -113.24 -35.88 -55.60
CA HIS A 351 -112.33 -36.62 -54.70
C HIS A 351 -111.33 -35.64 -54.00
N THR A 352 -111.51 -35.47 -52.68
CA THR A 352 -110.49 -35.26 -51.61
C THR A 352 -109.59 -34.01 -51.71
N ARG A 353 -109.56 -33.00 -50.83
CA ARG A 353 -109.73 -32.83 -49.36
C ARG A 353 -109.01 -33.88 -48.49
N GLU A 354 -108.00 -33.37 -47.76
CA GLU A 354 -107.28 -33.92 -46.59
C GLU A 354 -105.83 -34.38 -46.82
N ALA A 355 -104.88 -33.59 -46.30
CA ALA A 355 -103.65 -34.07 -45.68
C ALA A 355 -102.96 -32.91 -44.94
N ASN A 356 -103.27 -32.70 -43.66
CA ASN A 356 -102.49 -31.82 -42.79
C ASN A 356 -102.44 -32.40 -41.37
N SER A 357 -101.47 -33.28 -41.11
CA SER A 357 -101.17 -33.81 -39.76
C SER A 357 -99.78 -34.46 -39.67
N ALA A 358 -98.71 -33.72 -39.99
CA ALA A 358 -97.33 -34.21 -39.87
C ALA A 358 -96.38 -33.16 -39.25
N GLY A 359 -96.84 -32.43 -38.23
CA GLY A 359 -96.12 -31.28 -37.67
C GLY A 359 -95.59 -31.43 -36.24
N GLU A 360 -95.95 -32.47 -35.47
CA GLU A 360 -95.69 -32.48 -34.02
C GLU A 360 -94.43 -33.23 -33.58
N ASP A 361 -93.96 -34.23 -34.33
CA ASP A 361 -92.78 -35.03 -33.93
C ASP A 361 -91.44 -34.35 -34.26
N GLN A 362 -91.45 -33.38 -35.18
CA GLN A 362 -90.26 -32.67 -35.63
C GLN A 362 -89.73 -31.69 -34.56
N TRP A 363 -90.62 -31.10 -33.74
CA TRP A 363 -90.25 -30.14 -32.71
C TRP A 363 -89.65 -30.80 -31.46
N LYS A 364 -90.02 -32.06 -31.18
CA LYS A 364 -89.49 -32.82 -30.03
C LYS A 364 -88.05 -33.27 -30.26
N GLN A 365 -87.66 -33.55 -31.50
CA GLN A 365 -86.28 -33.92 -31.84
C GLN A 365 -85.33 -32.72 -31.78
N GLU A 366 -85.78 -31.54 -32.22
CA GLU A 366 -84.94 -30.34 -32.21
C GLU A 366 -84.68 -29.83 -30.78
N ALA A 367 -85.65 -29.99 -29.87
CA ALA A 367 -85.49 -29.64 -28.45
C ALA A 367 -84.41 -30.49 -27.75
N HIS A 368 -84.32 -31.79 -28.05
CA HIS A 368 -83.31 -32.68 -27.47
C HIS A 368 -81.89 -32.37 -27.96
N ARG A 369 -81.74 -31.95 -29.23
CA ARG A 369 -80.44 -31.61 -29.80
C ARG A 369 -79.80 -30.41 -29.10
N LEU A 370 -80.60 -29.39 -28.80
CA LEU A 370 -80.14 -28.16 -28.15
C LEU A 370 -79.70 -28.39 -26.70
N ASP A 371 -80.36 -29.28 -25.95
CA ASP A 371 -79.98 -29.61 -24.57
C ASP A 371 -78.62 -30.33 -24.50
N GLU A 372 -78.29 -31.12 -25.51
CA GLU A 372 -77.01 -31.82 -25.62
C GLU A 372 -75.84 -30.88 -26.00
N GLU A 373 -76.10 -29.88 -26.85
CA GLU A 373 -75.14 -28.82 -27.17
C GLU A 373 -74.80 -27.96 -25.93
N LEU A 374 -75.80 -27.68 -25.08
CA LEU A 374 -75.64 -26.92 -23.84
C LEU A 374 -74.76 -27.66 -22.80
N ARG A 375 -74.88 -28.99 -22.70
CA ARG A 375 -74.02 -29.82 -21.83
C ARG A 375 -72.56 -29.85 -22.31
N LYS A 376 -72.31 -29.88 -23.63
CA LYS A 376 -70.96 -29.82 -24.21
C LYS A 376 -70.29 -28.46 -23.97
N LEU A 377 -71.05 -27.37 -24.07
CA LEU A 377 -70.51 -26.03 -23.79
C LEU A 377 -70.11 -25.85 -22.32
N THR A 378 -70.91 -26.42 -21.40
CA THR A 378 -70.66 -26.33 -19.96
C THR A 378 -69.40 -27.10 -19.54
N THR A 379 -69.12 -28.25 -20.17
CA THR A 379 -67.90 -29.03 -19.92
C THR A 379 -66.65 -28.31 -20.45
N HIS A 380 -66.74 -27.69 -21.63
CA HIS A 380 -65.65 -26.89 -22.20
C HIS A 380 -65.28 -25.68 -21.32
N HIS A 381 -66.25 -24.97 -20.75
CA HIS A 381 -65.99 -23.87 -19.82
C HIS A 381 -65.28 -24.32 -18.53
N ARG A 382 -65.58 -25.53 -18.04
CA ARG A 382 -64.93 -26.10 -16.85
C ARG A 382 -63.47 -26.45 -17.10
N GLU A 383 -63.15 -26.98 -18.28
CA GLU A 383 -61.77 -27.27 -18.69
C GLU A 383 -60.96 -25.99 -18.93
N ALA A 384 -61.56 -25.00 -19.60
CA ALA A 384 -60.94 -23.68 -19.80
C ALA A 384 -60.57 -23.01 -18.46
N ALA A 385 -61.46 -23.09 -17.46
CA ALA A 385 -61.21 -22.57 -16.13
C ALA A 385 -60.07 -23.31 -15.39
N LYS A 386 -59.86 -24.60 -15.67
CA LYS A 386 -58.73 -25.38 -15.12
C LYS A 386 -57.41 -24.91 -15.73
N THR A 387 -57.33 -24.76 -17.05
CA THR A 387 -56.14 -24.24 -17.75
C THR A 387 -55.73 -22.84 -17.28
N VAL A 388 -56.70 -21.96 -16.98
CA VAL A 388 -56.39 -20.61 -16.45
C VAL A 388 -55.74 -20.67 -15.06
N ARG A 389 -56.16 -21.61 -14.19
CA ARG A 389 -55.54 -21.79 -12.88
C ARG A 389 -54.11 -22.32 -12.99
N GLU A 390 -53.87 -23.27 -13.89
CA GLU A 390 -52.54 -23.83 -14.13
C GLU A 390 -51.57 -22.78 -14.70
N LEU A 391 -52.03 -21.92 -15.62
CA LEU A 391 -51.23 -20.81 -16.15
C LEU A 391 -50.86 -19.78 -15.08
N ARG A 392 -51.78 -19.44 -14.17
CA ARG A 392 -51.49 -18.53 -13.05
C ARG A 392 -50.43 -19.10 -12.10
N GLN A 393 -50.54 -20.38 -11.75
CA GLN A 393 -49.54 -21.05 -10.91
C GLN A 393 -48.17 -21.15 -11.58
N ALA A 394 -48.13 -21.31 -12.91
CA ALA A 394 -46.87 -21.29 -13.67
C ALA A 394 -46.23 -19.89 -13.70
N ASP A 395 -47.04 -18.83 -13.85
CA ASP A 395 -46.57 -17.45 -13.84
C ASP A 395 -46.04 -17.03 -12.46
N ASP A 396 -46.70 -17.42 -11.37
CA ASP A 396 -46.23 -17.16 -10.01
C ASP A 396 -44.90 -17.88 -9.73
N LYS A 397 -44.73 -19.12 -10.20
CA LYS A 397 -43.45 -19.85 -10.11
C LYS A 397 -42.34 -19.19 -10.93
N ARG A 398 -42.68 -18.58 -12.07
CA ARG A 398 -41.72 -17.86 -12.91
C ARG A 398 -41.27 -16.56 -12.22
N LYS A 399 -42.20 -15.78 -11.67
CA LYS A 399 -41.89 -14.56 -10.90
C LYS A 399 -41.03 -14.85 -9.67
N ALA A 400 -41.29 -15.95 -8.97
CA ALA A 400 -40.47 -16.38 -7.82
C ALA A 400 -39.02 -16.71 -8.25
N LYS A 401 -38.82 -17.36 -9.40
CA LYS A 401 -37.49 -17.64 -9.94
C LYS A 401 -36.77 -16.38 -10.42
N GLU A 402 -37.48 -15.46 -11.08
CA GLU A 402 -36.93 -14.18 -11.53
C GLU A 402 -36.50 -13.31 -10.33
N SER A 403 -37.29 -13.29 -9.24
CA SER A 403 -36.92 -12.60 -7.98
C SER A 403 -35.65 -13.19 -7.36
N GLN A 404 -35.55 -14.52 -7.28
CA GLN A 404 -34.33 -15.18 -6.76
C GLN A 404 -33.08 -14.88 -7.61
N GLN A 405 -33.23 -14.80 -8.94
CA GLN A 405 -32.12 -14.45 -9.83
C GLN A 405 -31.69 -12.99 -9.66
N ALA A 406 -32.65 -12.07 -9.51
CA ALA A 406 -32.37 -10.67 -9.25
C ALA A 406 -31.60 -10.47 -7.92
N ASP A 407 -32.00 -11.19 -6.86
CA ASP A 407 -31.32 -11.13 -5.56
C ASP A 407 -29.89 -11.69 -5.63
N GLN A 408 -29.67 -12.80 -6.34
CA GLN A 408 -28.33 -13.34 -6.56
C GLN A 408 -27.44 -12.40 -7.39
N GLU A 409 -28.00 -11.73 -8.39
CA GLU A 409 -27.26 -10.79 -9.21
C GLU A 409 -26.90 -9.52 -8.43
N LEU A 410 -27.81 -9.05 -7.57
CA LEU A 410 -27.55 -7.95 -6.64
C LEU A 410 -26.42 -8.31 -5.66
N GLN A 411 -26.45 -9.50 -5.06
CA GLN A 411 -25.36 -10.01 -4.20
C GLN A 411 -24.01 -10.10 -4.93
N ARG A 412 -24.00 -10.59 -6.18
CA ARG A 412 -22.78 -10.62 -7.00
C ARG A 412 -22.29 -9.21 -7.34
N SER A 413 -23.19 -8.25 -7.55
CA SER A 413 -22.84 -6.86 -7.83
C SER A 413 -22.23 -6.18 -6.60
N THR A 414 -22.78 -6.41 -5.40
CA THR A 414 -22.31 -5.84 -4.15
C THR A 414 -20.98 -6.46 -3.73
N GLU A 415 -20.78 -7.76 -3.92
CA GLU A 415 -19.47 -8.40 -3.71
C GLU A 415 -18.40 -7.90 -4.69
N LYS A 416 -18.75 -7.70 -5.96
CA LYS A 416 -17.84 -7.10 -6.95
C LYS A 416 -17.50 -5.65 -6.58
N ALA A 417 -18.48 -4.88 -6.10
CA ALA A 417 -18.27 -3.51 -5.62
C ALA A 417 -17.39 -3.49 -4.36
N LYS A 418 -17.58 -4.41 -3.42
CA LYS A 418 -16.75 -4.56 -2.22
C LYS A 418 -15.32 -4.95 -2.56
N LYS A 419 -15.11 -5.94 -3.43
CA LYS A 419 -13.78 -6.32 -3.94
C LYS A 419 -13.10 -5.20 -4.75
N LYS A 420 -13.89 -4.37 -5.43
CA LYS A 420 -13.41 -3.16 -6.12
C LYS A 420 -13.00 -2.08 -5.11
N MET A 421 -13.80 -1.84 -4.07
CA MET A 421 -13.43 -0.94 -2.96
C MET A 421 -12.20 -1.42 -2.19
N GLU A 422 -12.04 -2.72 -1.96
CA GLU A 422 -10.82 -3.27 -1.34
C GLU A 422 -9.59 -3.11 -2.24
N ARG A 423 -9.75 -3.24 -3.57
CA ARG A 423 -8.71 -2.88 -4.54
C ARG A 423 -8.40 -1.39 -4.55
N ASP A 424 -9.41 -0.53 -4.44
CA ASP A 424 -9.22 0.93 -4.43
C ASP A 424 -8.75 1.44 -3.04
N GLY A 425 -8.94 0.64 -1.98
CA GLY A 425 -8.44 0.82 -0.62
C GLY A 425 -6.92 0.69 -0.46
N LEU A 426 -6.19 0.50 -1.55
CA LEU A 426 -4.72 0.54 -1.61
C LEU A 426 -4.09 1.86 -1.09
N MET A 427 -4.88 2.86 -0.71
CA MET A 427 -4.44 4.10 -0.04
C MET A 427 -4.33 4.00 1.49
N THR A 428 -4.88 2.98 2.15
CA THR A 428 -4.78 2.82 3.61
C THR A 428 -3.61 1.95 4.06
N ASN A 429 -2.67 1.59 3.17
CA ASN A 429 -1.45 0.91 3.62
C ASN A 429 -0.55 1.94 4.33
N PRO A 430 -0.33 1.81 5.66
CA PRO A 430 0.37 2.82 6.45
C PRO A 430 1.79 3.09 5.96
N ASN A 431 2.42 2.10 5.32
CA ASN A 431 3.75 2.26 4.74
C ASN A 431 3.77 3.28 3.59
N ILE A 432 2.70 3.35 2.80
CA ILE A 432 2.59 4.28 1.67
C ILE A 432 2.41 5.70 2.18
N ILE A 433 1.60 5.88 3.22
CA ILE A 433 1.37 7.19 3.84
C ILE A 433 2.70 7.71 4.40
N ARG A 434 3.48 6.84 5.08
CA ARG A 434 4.82 7.19 5.56
C ARG A 434 5.77 7.57 4.42
N GLN A 435 5.83 6.78 3.36
CA GLN A 435 6.66 7.06 2.18
C GLN A 435 6.24 8.35 1.47
N MET A 436 4.93 8.61 1.36
CA MET A 436 4.37 9.83 0.79
C MET A 436 4.76 11.04 1.63
N ALA A 437 4.61 10.95 2.95
CA ALA A 437 5.03 12.01 3.88
C ALA A 437 6.53 12.32 3.72
N GLN A 438 7.39 11.30 3.66
CA GLN A 438 8.82 11.47 3.43
C GLN A 438 9.11 12.18 2.09
N ALA A 439 8.49 11.74 1.00
CA ALA A 439 8.65 12.32 -0.32
C ALA A 439 8.10 13.76 -0.43
N MET A 440 7.06 14.10 0.34
CA MET A 440 6.47 15.45 0.41
C MET A 440 7.25 16.40 1.32
N THR A 441 7.90 15.90 2.37
CA THR A 441 8.77 16.72 3.23
C THR A 441 10.02 17.17 2.48
N GLY A 442 10.63 16.24 1.76
CA GLY A 442 11.80 16.49 0.93
C GLY A 442 12.91 15.48 1.23
N ILE A 443 13.57 14.99 0.17
CA ILE A 443 14.63 13.98 0.25
C ILE A 443 15.87 14.52 -0.46
N GLU A 444 17.01 14.51 0.23
CA GLU A 444 18.29 14.93 -0.36
C GLU A 444 18.82 13.84 -1.31
N VAL A 445 19.16 14.23 -2.53
CA VAL A 445 19.72 13.35 -3.55
C VAL A 445 20.81 14.08 -4.33
N GLU A 446 21.61 13.32 -5.08
CA GLU A 446 22.47 13.89 -6.11
C GLU A 446 21.75 13.84 -7.46
N LYS A 447 21.43 15.02 -8.00
CA LYS A 447 20.83 15.13 -9.33
C LYS A 447 21.95 15.18 -10.37
N ILE A 448 21.85 14.35 -11.39
CA ILE A 448 22.78 14.37 -12.52
C ILE A 448 22.28 15.38 -13.56
N ASP A 449 23.19 16.24 -14.02
CA ASP A 449 22.95 17.19 -15.10
C ASP A 449 23.22 16.59 -16.50
N GLN A 450 22.97 17.37 -17.55
CA GLN A 450 23.26 16.94 -18.92
C GLN A 450 24.76 16.85 -19.23
N LYS A 451 25.61 17.48 -18.41
CA LYS A 451 27.07 17.47 -18.51
C LYS A 451 27.68 16.35 -17.67
N SER A 452 26.86 15.41 -17.17
CA SER A 452 27.28 14.31 -16.29
C SER A 452 27.99 14.80 -15.03
N ARG A 453 27.48 15.87 -14.42
CA ARG A 453 27.89 16.33 -13.09
C ARG A 453 26.79 16.01 -12.09
N ALA A 454 27.19 15.46 -10.95
CA ALA A 454 26.32 15.21 -9.81
C ALA A 454 26.26 16.46 -8.94
N GLU A 455 25.06 17.00 -8.71
CA GLU A 455 24.86 18.17 -7.88
C GLU A 455 23.82 17.87 -6.80
N LYS A 456 24.13 18.14 -5.53
CA LYS A 456 23.20 17.92 -4.40
C LYS A 456 21.93 18.75 -4.53
N ARG A 457 20.78 18.11 -4.30
CA ARG A 457 19.43 18.68 -4.42
C ARG A 457 18.50 18.12 -3.37
N LEU A 458 17.59 18.94 -2.89
CA LEU A 458 16.44 18.48 -2.10
C LEU A 458 15.26 18.27 -3.04
N LEU A 459 14.81 17.04 -3.21
CA LEU A 459 13.64 16.67 -4.03
C LEU A 459 12.38 16.66 -3.19
N LYS A 460 11.30 17.23 -3.71
CA LYS A 460 9.99 17.25 -3.05
C LYS A 460 8.90 16.93 -4.04
N VAL A 461 8.04 15.99 -3.68
CA VAL A 461 6.81 15.69 -4.40
C VAL A 461 5.72 16.67 -3.96
N ILE A 462 5.11 17.36 -4.91
CA ILE A 462 3.99 18.27 -4.69
C ILE A 462 2.74 17.63 -5.30
N CYS A 463 1.73 17.48 -4.46
CA CYS A 463 0.44 16.88 -4.77
C CYS A 463 -0.66 17.89 -4.45
N ASP A 464 -0.74 18.98 -5.21
CA ASP A 464 -1.78 19.98 -4.99
C ASP A 464 -3.08 19.53 -5.63
N VAL A 465 -3.99 19.01 -4.81
CA VAL A 465 -5.35 18.68 -5.21
C VAL A 465 -6.15 19.97 -5.29
N LYS A 466 -6.03 20.69 -6.41
CA LYS A 466 -6.95 21.80 -6.69
C LYS A 466 -8.38 21.24 -6.86
N PRO A 467 -9.42 21.93 -6.36
CA PRO A 467 -10.80 21.50 -6.52
C PRO A 467 -11.15 21.33 -8.00
N ARG A 468 -11.95 20.30 -8.29
CA ARG A 468 -12.27 19.79 -9.64
C ARG A 468 -12.47 20.93 -10.65
N GLY A 469 -11.60 21.02 -11.66
CA GLY A 469 -11.72 21.95 -12.79
C GLY A 469 -10.43 22.70 -13.13
N GLN A 470 -9.56 22.92 -12.15
CA GLN A 470 -8.18 23.37 -12.38
C GLN A 470 -7.27 22.15 -12.20
N GLY A 471 -6.58 21.72 -13.25
CA GLY A 471 -5.67 20.57 -13.20
C GLY A 471 -4.76 20.67 -11.97
N GLY A 472 -4.83 19.66 -11.09
CA GLY A 472 -3.96 19.60 -9.92
C GLY A 472 -2.50 19.54 -10.34
N ASP A 473 -1.64 20.31 -9.68
CA ASP A 473 -0.23 20.37 -10.00
C ASP A 473 0.47 19.14 -9.36
N LEU A 474 0.54 18.05 -10.12
CA LEU A 474 1.31 16.87 -9.74
C LEU A 474 2.75 17.00 -10.26
N GLN A 475 3.66 17.46 -9.39
CA GLN A 475 5.02 17.81 -9.80
C GLN A 475 6.07 17.25 -8.83
N LEU A 476 7.21 16.83 -9.37
CA LEU A 476 8.43 16.60 -8.62
C LEU A 476 9.30 17.85 -8.76
N ARG A 477 9.55 18.58 -7.67
CA ARG A 477 10.41 19.77 -7.65
C ARG A 477 11.73 19.48 -6.96
N TRP A 478 12.75 20.26 -7.29
CA TRP A 478 14.03 20.21 -6.60
C TRP A 478 14.62 21.59 -6.36
N SER A 479 15.28 21.78 -5.21
CA SER A 479 15.99 23.01 -4.85
C SER A 479 17.50 22.76 -4.74
N LYS A 480 18.30 23.78 -5.05
CA LYS A 480 19.76 23.75 -4.84
C LYS A 480 20.06 24.11 -3.39
N ALA A 481 21.12 23.56 -2.80
CA ALA A 481 21.62 24.02 -1.49
C ALA A 481 21.83 25.56 -1.54
N PRO A 482 21.38 26.33 -0.54
CA PRO A 482 20.91 25.94 0.81
C PRO A 482 19.39 25.62 0.92
N TYR A 483 18.75 25.17 -0.15
CA TYR A 483 17.38 24.63 -0.20
C TYR A 483 16.25 25.63 0.12
N ARG A 484 16.50 26.93 -0.05
CA ARG A 484 15.53 27.98 0.31
C ARG A 484 14.30 27.99 -0.60
N ASP A 485 14.48 27.83 -1.91
CA ASP A 485 13.41 28.03 -2.89
C ASP A 485 13.23 26.85 -3.84
N PHE A 486 11.98 26.38 -3.98
CA PHE A 486 11.57 25.40 -4.99
C PHE A 486 11.02 26.10 -6.24
N SER A 487 11.93 26.56 -7.09
CA SER A 487 11.57 27.22 -8.36
C SER A 487 10.82 26.28 -9.32
N ASP A 488 9.79 26.80 -9.99
CA ASP A 488 9.04 26.09 -11.03
C ASP A 488 9.92 25.61 -12.20
N ARG A 489 11.07 26.27 -12.45
CA ARG A 489 12.02 25.86 -13.49
C ARG A 489 12.76 24.56 -13.14
N SER A 490 12.84 24.25 -11.85
CA SER A 490 13.47 23.05 -11.30
C SER A 490 12.40 22.02 -10.94
N SER A 491 11.54 21.71 -11.91
CA SER A 491 10.43 20.77 -11.74
C SER A 491 10.33 19.76 -12.88
N CYS A 492 9.68 18.65 -12.58
CA CYS A 492 9.23 17.63 -13.51
C CYS A 492 7.74 17.40 -13.28
N ASP A 493 6.95 17.66 -14.31
CA ASP A 493 5.53 17.34 -14.34
C ASP A 493 5.35 15.82 -14.38
N LEU A 494 4.82 15.25 -13.29
CA LEU A 494 4.67 13.80 -13.15
C LEU A 494 3.59 13.24 -14.09
N THR A 495 2.66 14.07 -14.54
CA THR A 495 1.63 13.66 -15.52
C THR A 495 2.26 13.30 -16.87
N LYS A 496 3.42 13.90 -17.18
CA LYS A 496 4.18 13.71 -18.44
C LYS A 496 5.28 12.64 -18.36
N VAL A 497 5.45 11.97 -17.22
CA VAL A 497 6.43 10.90 -17.10
C VAL A 497 5.90 9.68 -17.85
N MET A 498 6.69 9.14 -18.80
CA MET A 498 6.33 7.96 -19.59
C MET A 498 6.87 6.66 -18.99
N SER A 499 8.04 6.74 -18.35
CA SER A 499 8.65 5.57 -17.71
C SER A 499 9.58 5.94 -16.55
N ILE A 500 9.80 4.99 -15.66
CA ILE A 500 10.78 5.06 -14.57
C ILE A 500 11.83 3.97 -14.80
N GLY A 501 13.10 4.38 -14.87
CA GLY A 501 14.23 3.46 -14.84
C GLY A 501 14.76 3.35 -13.42
N TYR A 502 14.71 2.17 -12.80
CA TYR A 502 15.33 1.91 -11.49
C TYR A 502 16.53 0.97 -11.65
N GLY A 503 17.54 1.09 -10.80
CA GLY A 503 18.67 0.17 -10.83
C GLY A 503 19.57 0.41 -12.05
N PHE A 504 19.94 -0.67 -12.73
CA PHE A 504 20.68 -0.60 -14.00
C PHE A 504 19.88 -0.01 -15.17
N ALA A 505 18.56 0.11 -15.05
CA ALA A 505 17.75 0.82 -16.04
C ALA A 505 17.82 2.35 -15.87
N ALA A 506 18.34 2.83 -14.74
CA ALA A 506 18.65 4.25 -14.56
C ALA A 506 19.93 4.63 -15.33
N ARG A 507 20.06 5.90 -15.74
CA ARG A 507 21.25 6.37 -16.47
C ARG A 507 22.47 6.55 -15.55
N ALA A 508 22.24 6.87 -14.28
CA ALA A 508 23.28 7.21 -13.31
C ALA A 508 24.42 6.18 -13.20
N PRO A 509 24.16 4.87 -13.06
CA PRO A 509 25.22 3.87 -12.86
C PRO A 509 26.13 3.68 -14.08
N TRP A 510 25.69 4.14 -15.26
CA TRP A 510 26.48 4.08 -16.48
C TRP A 510 27.41 5.28 -16.62
N LEU A 511 27.02 6.43 -16.05
CA LEU A 511 27.82 7.66 -16.06
C LEU A 511 28.83 7.69 -14.91
N PHE A 512 28.42 7.20 -13.74
CA PHE A 512 29.22 7.19 -12.52
C PHE A 512 29.40 5.76 -12.05
N ARG A 513 30.61 5.20 -12.26
CA ARG A 513 30.91 3.81 -11.91
C ARG A 513 30.81 3.53 -10.41
N ASP A 514 31.05 4.56 -9.59
CA ASP A 514 31.00 4.47 -8.13
C ASP A 514 29.57 4.62 -7.59
N ALA A 515 28.60 5.00 -8.43
CA ALA A 515 27.21 5.14 -8.02
C ALA A 515 26.55 3.76 -7.86
N PRO A 516 26.10 3.39 -6.65
CA PRO A 516 25.45 2.10 -6.43
C PRO A 516 24.12 2.03 -7.21
N PRO A 517 23.94 1.05 -8.12
CA PRO A 517 22.76 0.99 -8.98
C PRO A 517 21.44 0.95 -8.21
N HIS A 518 21.40 0.28 -7.06
CA HIS A 518 20.21 0.14 -6.25
C HIS A 518 19.73 1.44 -5.58
N LEU A 519 20.56 2.50 -5.58
CA LEU A 519 20.19 3.85 -5.13
C LEU A 519 19.84 4.80 -6.28
N CYS A 520 19.91 4.32 -7.52
CA CYS A 520 19.74 5.14 -8.71
C CYS A 520 18.34 4.98 -9.32
N PHE A 521 17.74 6.10 -9.73
CA PHE A 521 16.55 6.08 -10.57
C PHE A 521 16.54 7.23 -11.58
N SER A 522 15.80 7.02 -12.67
CA SER A 522 15.63 7.96 -13.78
C SER A 522 14.15 8.11 -14.13
N LEU A 523 13.70 9.34 -14.33
CA LEU A 523 12.37 9.65 -14.86
C LEU A 523 12.50 10.06 -16.32
N HIS A 524 11.75 9.40 -17.20
CA HIS A 524 11.74 9.71 -18.63
C HIS A 524 10.44 10.43 -18.98
N THR A 525 10.56 11.62 -19.56
CA THR A 525 9.45 12.34 -20.20
C THR A 525 9.66 12.34 -21.72
N PRO A 526 8.68 12.77 -22.53
CA PRO A 526 8.86 12.85 -23.99
C PRO A 526 10.04 13.73 -24.42
N SER A 527 10.42 14.71 -23.60
CA SER A 527 11.42 15.71 -23.96
C SER A 527 12.80 15.46 -23.36
N ARG A 528 12.91 14.78 -22.21
CA ARG A 528 14.21 14.54 -21.54
C ARG A 528 14.13 13.45 -20.46
N SER A 529 15.31 13.05 -19.97
CA SER A 529 15.45 12.27 -18.74
C SER A 529 15.83 13.15 -17.55
N PHE A 530 15.46 12.72 -16.36
CA PHE A 530 15.91 13.26 -15.08
C PHE A 530 16.50 12.13 -14.25
N ASP A 531 17.79 12.26 -13.90
CA ASP A 531 18.57 11.18 -13.32
C ASP A 531 19.00 11.56 -11.89
N PHE A 532 18.81 10.65 -10.94
CA PHE A 532 19.01 10.89 -9.51
C PHE A 532 19.74 9.72 -8.83
N ILE A 533 20.58 10.03 -7.84
CA ILE A 533 21.23 9.09 -6.94
C ILE A 533 20.81 9.44 -5.51
N CYS A 534 20.13 8.52 -4.83
CA CYS A 534 19.70 8.72 -3.44
C CYS A 534 20.83 8.39 -2.44
N ASN A 535 20.74 8.96 -1.23
CA ASN A 535 21.71 8.70 -0.16
C ASN A 535 21.47 7.36 0.56
N SER A 536 20.22 6.88 0.59
CA SER A 536 19.86 5.65 1.31
C SER A 536 18.84 4.78 0.54
N ASP A 537 18.77 3.49 0.91
CA ASP A 537 17.78 2.54 0.40
C ASP A 537 16.33 3.00 0.70
N SER A 538 16.12 3.65 1.84
CA SER A 538 14.81 4.16 2.27
C SER A 538 14.34 5.32 1.37
N ASP A 539 15.27 6.21 1.01
CA ASP A 539 14.97 7.39 0.19
C ASP A 539 14.56 7.03 -1.23
N VAL A 540 15.31 6.11 -1.88
CA VAL A 540 14.96 5.63 -3.22
C VAL A 540 13.66 4.83 -3.20
N GLU A 541 13.41 4.06 -2.13
CA GLU A 541 12.14 3.35 -1.95
C GLU A 541 10.96 4.31 -1.88
N ALA A 542 11.05 5.34 -1.03
CA ALA A 542 10.01 6.33 -0.86
C ALA A 542 9.72 7.06 -2.19
N LEU A 543 10.75 7.57 -2.86
CA LEU A 543 10.59 8.29 -4.13
C LEU A 543 10.04 7.39 -5.25
N VAL A 544 10.63 6.21 -5.48
CA VAL A 544 10.22 5.34 -6.60
C VAL A 544 8.79 4.83 -6.40
N LEU A 545 8.41 4.39 -5.21
CA LEU A 545 7.05 3.91 -4.95
C LEU A 545 6.00 5.03 -5.04
N VAL A 546 6.28 6.19 -4.44
CA VAL A 546 5.36 7.33 -4.46
C VAL A 546 5.16 7.84 -5.88
N ILE A 547 6.26 8.11 -6.61
CA ILE A 547 6.19 8.61 -7.99
C ILE A 547 5.48 7.59 -8.90
N SER A 548 5.83 6.31 -8.81
CA SER A 548 5.18 5.25 -9.61
C SER A 548 3.67 5.24 -9.45
N ARG A 549 3.18 5.34 -8.21
CA ARG A 549 1.74 5.33 -7.91
C ARG A 549 1.04 6.61 -8.33
N LEU A 550 1.66 7.77 -8.09
CA LEU A 550 1.11 9.06 -8.47
C LEU A 550 0.97 9.17 -9.99
N CYS A 551 1.98 8.77 -10.76
CA CYS A 551 1.91 8.74 -12.21
C CYS A 551 0.84 7.75 -12.71
N THR A 552 0.81 6.53 -12.15
CA THR A 552 -0.20 5.51 -12.52
C THR A 552 -1.62 6.01 -12.25
N ARG A 553 -1.85 6.68 -11.11
CA ARG A 553 -3.14 7.26 -10.75
C ARG A 553 -3.51 8.43 -11.67
N SER A 554 -2.57 9.30 -11.97
CA SER A 554 -2.82 10.46 -12.84
C SER A 554 -3.13 10.07 -14.28
N GLN A 555 -2.50 9.01 -14.78
CA GLN A 555 -2.65 8.55 -16.16
C GLN A 555 -3.81 7.56 -16.31
N GLY A 556 -4.13 6.79 -15.26
CA GLY A 556 -5.17 5.75 -15.32
C GLY A 556 -4.68 4.40 -15.85
N TRP A 557 -3.39 4.26 -16.17
CA TRP A 557 -2.75 3.00 -16.57
C TRP A 557 -1.39 2.82 -15.88
N PRO A 558 -0.89 1.58 -15.73
CA PRO A 558 0.42 1.32 -15.13
C PRO A 558 1.56 1.97 -15.91
N LEU A 559 2.40 2.73 -15.21
CA LEU A 559 3.57 3.37 -15.79
C LEU A 559 4.66 2.34 -16.16
N HIS A 560 5.30 2.48 -17.32
CA HIS A 560 6.38 1.57 -17.72
C HIS A 560 7.57 1.66 -16.76
N GLY A 561 8.04 0.52 -16.24
CA GLY A 561 9.07 0.48 -15.20
C GLY A 561 8.61 0.97 -13.81
N GLY A 562 7.35 1.40 -13.68
CA GLY A 562 6.75 1.79 -12.40
C GLY A 562 6.56 0.60 -11.46
N VAL A 563 6.62 0.88 -10.16
CA VAL A 563 6.48 -0.11 -9.09
C VAL A 563 5.22 0.16 -8.28
N ASN A 564 4.28 -0.77 -8.29
CA ASN A 564 2.95 -0.61 -7.68
C ASN A 564 2.85 -1.11 -6.22
N SER A 565 3.78 -1.96 -5.78
CA SER A 565 3.81 -2.52 -4.42
C SER A 565 5.21 -2.50 -3.81
N HIS A 566 5.26 -2.43 -2.49
CA HIS A 566 6.52 -2.47 -1.73
C HIS A 566 7.25 -3.81 -1.91
N SER A 567 6.54 -4.94 -1.94
CA SER A 567 7.14 -6.25 -2.20
C SER A 567 7.82 -6.34 -3.57
N ARG A 568 7.20 -5.76 -4.61
CA ARG A 568 7.80 -5.67 -5.94
C ARG A 568 9.05 -4.79 -5.95
N PHE A 569 9.04 -3.68 -5.21
CA PHE A 569 10.23 -2.84 -5.04
C PHE A 569 11.37 -3.62 -4.37
N MET A 570 11.08 -4.33 -3.27
CA MET A 570 12.08 -5.13 -2.56
C MET A 570 12.68 -6.22 -3.46
N ALA A 571 11.87 -6.90 -4.27
CA ALA A 571 12.36 -7.87 -5.25
C ALA A 571 13.25 -7.20 -6.30
N MET A 572 12.85 -6.05 -6.86
CA MET A 572 13.66 -5.30 -7.83
C MET A 572 14.98 -4.80 -7.23
N LYS A 573 14.98 -4.31 -5.98
CA LYS A 573 16.16 -3.91 -5.24
C LYS A 573 17.11 -5.09 -5.02
N GLY A 574 16.59 -6.22 -4.56
CA GLY A 574 17.35 -7.45 -4.38
C GLY A 574 18.01 -7.91 -5.67
N TRP A 575 17.25 -7.97 -6.76
CA TRP A 575 17.77 -8.31 -8.08
C TRP A 575 18.84 -7.34 -8.58
N THR A 576 18.66 -6.05 -8.32
CA THR A 576 19.66 -5.03 -8.69
C THR A 576 20.98 -5.24 -7.94
N LYS A 577 20.92 -5.59 -6.64
CA LYS A 577 22.13 -5.90 -5.85
C LYS A 577 22.81 -7.19 -6.35
N VAL A 578 22.05 -8.21 -6.72
CA VAL A 578 22.59 -9.44 -7.33
C VAL A 578 23.28 -9.15 -8.65
N GLN A 579 22.65 -8.38 -9.54
CA GLN A 579 23.25 -7.96 -10.81
C GLN A 579 24.52 -7.14 -10.59
N ALA A 580 24.54 -6.28 -9.58
CA ALA A 580 25.72 -5.49 -9.23
C ALA A 580 26.88 -6.38 -8.76
N ALA A 581 26.61 -7.37 -7.90
CA ALA A 581 27.60 -8.35 -7.47
C ALA A 581 28.16 -9.16 -8.66
N CYS A 582 27.30 -9.62 -9.57
CA CYS A 582 27.71 -10.35 -10.78
C CYS A 582 28.65 -9.50 -11.65
N ARG A 583 28.30 -8.24 -11.87
CA ARG A 583 29.14 -7.32 -12.66
C ARG A 583 30.47 -7.00 -11.99
N ALA A 584 30.46 -6.78 -10.67
CA ALA A 584 31.68 -6.53 -9.90
C ALA A 584 32.66 -7.72 -9.95
N ASN A 585 32.12 -8.93 -9.84
CA ASN A 585 32.90 -10.17 -9.89
C ASN A 585 33.21 -10.67 -11.32
N LYS A 586 32.74 -9.95 -12.35
CA LYS A 586 32.84 -10.34 -13.76
C LYS A 586 32.31 -11.76 -14.02
N SER A 587 31.29 -12.17 -13.28
CA SER A 587 30.69 -13.49 -13.33
C SER A 587 29.27 -13.41 -13.89
N THR A 588 28.81 -14.51 -14.49
CA THR A 588 27.42 -14.64 -14.94
C THR A 588 26.51 -14.88 -13.74
N PHE A 589 25.22 -14.59 -13.88
CA PHE A 589 24.23 -14.90 -12.85
C PHE A 589 24.24 -16.40 -12.49
N SER A 590 24.32 -17.29 -13.49
CA SER A 590 24.39 -18.74 -13.28
C SER A 590 25.61 -19.12 -12.45
N THR A 591 26.78 -18.54 -12.71
CA THR A 591 27.98 -18.81 -11.90
C THR A 591 27.83 -18.33 -10.45
N HIS A 592 27.20 -17.18 -10.23
CA HIS A 592 26.92 -16.69 -8.87
C HIS A 592 25.95 -17.58 -8.11
N LEU A 593 24.93 -18.10 -8.80
CA LEU A 593 23.93 -18.98 -8.20
C LEU A 593 24.52 -20.35 -7.88
N LEU A 594 25.38 -20.89 -8.77
CA LEU A 594 26.15 -22.11 -8.51
C LEU A 594 27.12 -21.93 -7.34
N GLU A 595 27.80 -20.78 -7.24
CA GLU A 595 28.69 -20.47 -6.11
C GLU A 595 27.92 -20.32 -4.79
N ALA A 596 26.74 -19.71 -4.81
CA ALA A 596 25.88 -19.63 -3.63
C ALA A 596 25.35 -21.03 -3.22
N ALA A 597 24.93 -21.84 -4.19
CA ALA A 597 24.46 -23.20 -3.96
C ALA A 597 25.59 -24.11 -3.43
N SER A 598 26.81 -24.00 -3.97
CA SER A 598 27.96 -24.77 -3.48
C SER A 598 28.36 -24.33 -2.07
N LYS A 599 28.28 -23.03 -1.74
CA LYS A 599 28.47 -22.54 -0.36
C LYS A 599 27.40 -23.04 0.61
N LEU A 600 26.16 -23.24 0.16
CA LEU A 600 25.10 -23.86 0.97
C LEU A 600 25.35 -25.35 1.19
N GLN A 601 25.87 -26.07 0.19
CA GLN A 601 26.24 -27.48 0.30
C GLN A 601 27.52 -27.70 1.13
N LEU A 602 28.41 -26.71 1.18
CA LEU A 602 29.64 -26.71 1.96
C LEU A 602 29.47 -26.06 3.35
N GLY A 603 28.25 -25.64 3.69
CA GLY A 603 27.88 -25.30 5.06
C GLY A 603 28.18 -26.51 5.95
N PRO A 604 28.89 -26.33 7.06
CA PRO A 604 29.49 -27.43 7.79
C PRO A 604 28.41 -28.42 8.17
N SER A 605 28.73 -29.70 7.98
CA SER A 605 28.26 -30.80 8.82
C SER A 605 28.70 -30.54 10.29
N GLN A 606 28.31 -29.40 10.85
CA GLN A 606 28.03 -29.30 12.27
C GLN A 606 26.77 -30.13 12.46
N ARG A 607 27.04 -31.40 12.78
CA ARG A 607 26.20 -32.24 13.64
C ARG A 607 25.29 -31.33 14.45
N GLY A 608 24.00 -31.30 14.10
CA GLY A 608 23.00 -30.99 15.10
C GLY A 608 23.25 -31.93 16.30
N PRO A 609 22.96 -31.51 17.54
CA PRO A 609 22.89 -32.46 18.64
C PRO A 609 22.03 -33.62 18.17
N SER A 610 22.61 -34.83 18.19
CA SER A 610 21.87 -36.05 17.90
C SER A 610 20.59 -35.98 18.72
N LEU A 611 19.44 -35.95 18.03
CA LEU A 611 18.17 -36.26 18.68
C LEU A 611 18.42 -37.54 19.48
N PRO A 612 18.09 -37.56 20.79
CA PRO A 612 18.18 -38.79 21.55
C PRO A 612 17.40 -39.87 20.79
N PRO A 613 17.93 -41.09 20.70
CA PRO A 613 17.23 -42.18 20.05
C PRO A 613 15.83 -42.28 20.65
N PRO A 614 14.80 -42.59 19.84
CA PRO A 614 13.46 -42.81 20.36
C PRO A 614 13.54 -43.84 21.49
N PRO A 615 12.89 -43.58 22.65
CA PRO A 615 12.85 -44.56 23.72
C PRO A 615 12.34 -45.87 23.15
N ALA A 616 13.06 -46.95 23.44
CA ALA A 616 12.70 -48.30 23.03
C ALA A 616 11.23 -48.55 23.36
N GLU A 617 10.51 -49.12 22.40
CA GLU A 617 9.17 -49.67 22.57
C GLU A 617 9.17 -50.60 23.78
N THR A 618 8.70 -50.10 24.92
CA THR A 618 8.24 -50.96 26.00
C THR A 618 6.83 -51.35 25.68
N ASP A 619 6.68 -52.60 25.27
CA ASP A 619 5.46 -53.39 25.39
C ASP A 619 4.81 -53.15 26.78
N ILE A 620 3.73 -52.39 26.81
CA ILE A 620 2.79 -52.40 27.93
C ILE A 620 1.39 -52.55 27.36
N LEU A 621 1.04 -53.84 27.21
CA LEU A 621 -0.23 -54.46 27.54
C LEU A 621 -1.34 -53.54 28.05
N HIS A 622 -2.49 -53.64 27.36
CA HIS A 622 -3.81 -53.88 27.92
C HIS A 622 -4.27 -52.96 29.07
N THR A 623 -5.16 -52.03 28.75
CA THR A 623 -6.45 -51.87 29.43
C THR A 623 -7.49 -51.31 28.47
N ASP A 624 -8.31 -52.19 27.91
CA ASP A 624 -9.74 -51.90 27.74
C ASP A 624 -10.29 -51.44 29.10
N THR A 625 -11.17 -50.43 29.13
CA THR A 625 -12.29 -50.28 30.10
C THR A 625 -12.93 -48.88 30.01
N LEU A 626 -14.23 -48.87 29.70
CA LEU A 626 -15.31 -47.89 29.98
C LEU A 626 -15.30 -46.52 29.28
N MET A 627 -16.30 -46.27 28.42
CA MET A 627 -17.63 -45.68 28.72
C MET A 627 -17.58 -44.14 28.79
N GLN A 628 -18.16 -43.47 27.80
CA GLN A 628 -19.57 -43.04 27.72
C GLN A 628 -19.76 -41.67 28.36
N ASP A 629 -20.57 -40.87 27.67
CA ASP A 629 -21.16 -39.59 28.06
C ASP A 629 -20.28 -38.35 27.89
N VAL A 630 -20.69 -37.48 26.96
CA VAL A 630 -21.27 -36.15 27.24
C VAL A 630 -21.79 -35.61 25.90
N GLU A 631 -23.02 -36.00 25.56
CA GLU A 631 -23.95 -35.14 24.83
C GLU A 631 -24.81 -34.46 25.90
N SER A 632 -24.75 -33.13 26.01
CA SER A 632 -25.81 -32.23 26.47
C SER A 632 -25.21 -30.90 26.92
N ALA A 633 -25.39 -29.83 26.13
CA ALA A 633 -25.76 -28.49 26.60
C ALA A 633 -25.64 -27.46 25.46
N SER A 634 -26.75 -27.15 24.80
CA SER A 634 -27.08 -25.77 24.40
C SER A 634 -28.58 -25.66 24.14
N SER A 635 -29.29 -25.19 25.16
CA SER A 635 -30.51 -24.38 25.00
C SER A 635 -30.11 -22.92 24.92
#